data_AF-A0A2U1Y6I6-F1
#
_entry.id   AF-A0A2U1Y6I6-F1
#
_cell.length_a   1.000
_cell.length_b   1.000
_cell.length_c   1.000
_cell.angle_alpha   90.00
_cell.angle_beta   90.00
_cell.angle_gamma   90.00
#
_symmetry.space_group_name_H-M   'P 1'
#
loop_
_entity.id
_entity.type
_entity.pdbx_description
1 polymer ?
#
loop_
_entity_poly.entity_id
_entity_poly.type
_entity_poly.pdbx_seq_one_letter_code
_entity_poly.pdbx_strand_id
1 'polypeptide(L)'
;MPHITDEEREIIRTHFPTMDRRQLQALLPKRSWNGIRSVARRMKLRRKTKPDLKWKPDEVRVLQEMDPASACSMEIAAVLPGPNRTSITDHSQELGLAAAEAGEPDIRITSRSPPTGWSIGEFLVLLESYPSPNLMMEDIARHLPGKSLSQIRRAAHGANLRRPRSAQATAVSGRDAKNVWTDDEDALVLSMWRSASLKEIQCLLPHRTEGAIANRGRKLLRQGAPQDATASYGNLAFAAQ
;
A
#
# COMPACT_ATOMS: atom_id res chain seq x y z
N MET A 1 -4.83 -19.81 10.21
CA MET A 1 -3.53 -20.06 9.54
C MET A 1 -2.91 -21.29 10.19
N PRO A 2 -2.73 -22.41 9.47
CA PRO A 2 -2.21 -23.64 10.07
C PRO A 2 -0.82 -23.39 10.68
N HIS A 3 -0.67 -23.75 11.96
CA HIS A 3 0.60 -23.61 12.69
C HIS A 3 1.68 -24.45 12.02
N ILE A 4 2.92 -23.94 11.95
CA ILE A 4 4.06 -24.70 11.42
C ILE A 4 4.58 -25.66 12.50
N THR A 5 4.71 -26.93 12.16
CA THR A 5 5.23 -27.95 13.09
C THR A 5 6.73 -27.77 13.28
N ASP A 6 7.29 -28.34 14.35
CA ASP A 6 8.73 -28.23 14.61
C ASP A 6 9.57 -28.98 13.56
N GLU A 7 9.06 -30.10 13.04
CA GLU A 7 9.65 -30.82 11.90
C GLU A 7 9.76 -29.94 10.65
N GLU A 8 8.68 -29.24 10.29
CA GLU A 8 8.69 -28.33 9.13
C GLU A 8 9.67 -27.17 9.34
N ARG A 9 9.83 -26.66 10.57
CA ARG A 9 10.81 -25.60 10.88
C ARG A 9 12.24 -26.11 10.69
N GLU A 10 12.52 -27.35 11.09
CA GLU A 10 13.85 -27.93 10.96
C GLU A 10 14.22 -28.17 9.49
N ILE A 11 13.28 -28.65 8.68
CA ILE A 11 13.44 -28.76 7.23
C ILE A 11 13.77 -27.39 6.62
N ILE A 12 13.03 -26.33 6.99
CA ILE A 12 13.29 -24.98 6.51
C ILE A 12 14.66 -24.48 6.97
N ARG A 13 15.04 -24.70 8.23
CA ARG A 13 16.34 -24.27 8.76
C ARG A 13 17.50 -24.87 7.97
N THR A 14 17.43 -26.16 7.70
CA THR A 14 18.51 -26.92 7.05
C THR A 14 18.56 -26.70 5.55
N HIS A 15 17.41 -26.67 4.88
CA HIS A 15 17.37 -26.71 3.41
C HIS A 15 17.06 -25.36 2.75
N PHE A 16 16.46 -24.39 3.44
CA PHE A 16 16.14 -23.09 2.84
C PHE A 16 17.36 -22.35 2.27
N PRO A 17 18.55 -22.38 2.89
CA PRO A 17 19.72 -21.69 2.37
C PRO A 17 20.24 -22.22 1.03
N THR A 18 20.04 -23.51 0.73
CA THR A 18 20.74 -24.23 -0.35
C THR A 18 19.82 -24.81 -1.41
N MET A 19 18.68 -25.41 -1.03
CA MET A 19 17.77 -26.04 -1.99
C MET A 19 17.00 -25.02 -2.82
N ASP A 20 16.51 -25.43 -3.99
CA ASP A 20 15.68 -24.60 -4.86
C ASP A 20 14.22 -24.50 -4.36
N ARG A 21 13.38 -23.74 -5.08
CA ARG A 21 11.96 -23.59 -4.71
C ARG A 21 11.18 -24.91 -4.85
N ARG A 22 11.41 -25.69 -5.91
CA ARG A 22 10.62 -26.88 -6.23
C ARG A 22 10.92 -28.01 -5.24
N GLN A 23 12.19 -28.21 -4.91
CA GLN A 23 12.67 -29.17 -3.92
C GLN A 23 12.08 -28.89 -2.53
N LEU A 24 12.12 -27.64 -2.06
CA LEU A 24 11.51 -27.27 -0.77
C LEU A 24 9.99 -27.49 -0.74
N GLN A 25 9.29 -27.25 -1.85
CA GLN A 25 7.86 -27.52 -1.95
C GLN A 25 7.55 -29.03 -1.98
N ALA A 26 8.44 -29.85 -2.55
CA ALA A 26 8.31 -31.31 -2.50
C ALA A 26 8.49 -31.87 -1.08
N LEU A 27 9.41 -31.31 -0.29
CA LEU A 27 9.59 -31.66 1.13
C LEU A 27 8.45 -31.18 2.02
N LEU A 28 7.73 -30.13 1.61
CA LEU A 28 6.66 -29.48 2.37
C LEU A 28 5.38 -29.36 1.53
N PRO A 29 4.75 -30.47 1.09
CA PRO A 29 3.67 -30.45 0.10
C PRO A 29 2.40 -29.74 0.61
N LYS A 30 2.21 -29.66 1.93
CA LYS A 30 1.09 -28.95 2.56
C LYS A 30 1.31 -27.43 2.65
N ARG A 31 2.46 -26.92 2.21
CA ARG A 31 2.84 -25.50 2.34
C ARG A 31 3.08 -24.86 0.98
N SER A 32 2.47 -23.69 0.80
CA SER A 32 2.80 -22.83 -0.33
C SER A 32 4.18 -22.20 -0.16
N TRP A 33 4.83 -21.88 -1.27
CA TRP A 33 6.13 -21.19 -1.28
C TRP A 33 6.12 -19.88 -0.46
N ASN A 34 5.02 -19.12 -0.52
CA ASN A 34 4.88 -17.88 0.26
C ASN A 34 4.86 -18.15 1.77
N GLY A 35 4.22 -19.24 2.21
CA GLY A 35 4.23 -19.69 3.60
C GLY A 35 5.64 -20.03 4.08
N ILE A 36 6.36 -20.83 3.30
CA ILE A 36 7.76 -21.21 3.56
C ILE A 36 8.64 -19.96 3.67
N ARG A 37 8.55 -19.04 2.69
CA ARG A 37 9.31 -17.77 2.67
C ARG A 37 9.00 -16.89 3.87
N SER A 38 7.73 -16.79 4.27
CA SER A 38 7.33 -16.00 5.44
C SER A 38 7.88 -16.57 6.74
N VAL A 39 7.93 -17.90 6.88
CA VAL A 39 8.52 -18.57 8.05
C VAL A 39 10.03 -18.34 8.06
N ALA A 40 10.71 -18.59 6.95
CA ALA A 40 12.15 -18.37 6.84
C ALA A 40 12.54 -16.93 7.20
N ARG A 41 11.78 -15.92 6.75
CA ARG A 41 11.97 -14.52 7.16
C ARG A 41 11.83 -14.31 8.67
N ARG A 42 10.80 -14.91 9.31
CA ARG A 42 10.63 -14.84 10.78
C ARG A 42 11.78 -15.51 11.52
N MET A 43 12.36 -16.56 10.94
CA MET A 43 13.56 -17.24 11.45
C MET A 43 14.87 -16.55 11.04
N LYS A 44 14.80 -15.40 10.35
CA LYS A 44 15.95 -14.64 9.83
C LYS A 44 16.87 -15.44 8.90
N LEU A 45 16.34 -16.48 8.25
CA LEU A 45 17.08 -17.27 7.26
C LEU A 45 17.13 -16.52 5.93
N ARG A 46 18.30 -16.51 5.31
CA ARG A 46 18.51 -16.00 3.95
C ARG A 46 18.96 -17.14 3.05
N ARG A 47 18.50 -17.14 1.80
CA ARG A 47 19.05 -18.07 0.79
C ARG A 47 20.48 -17.63 0.50
N LYS A 48 21.41 -18.58 0.37
CA LYS A 48 22.71 -18.27 -0.21
C LYS A 48 22.43 -17.81 -1.63
N THR A 49 22.76 -16.56 -1.93
CA THR A 49 22.74 -16.06 -3.30
C THR A 49 23.59 -17.02 -4.11
N LYS A 50 23.10 -17.45 -5.29
CA LYS A 50 23.92 -18.29 -6.16
C LYS A 50 25.24 -17.52 -6.38
N PRO A 51 26.40 -18.09 -6.01
CA PRO A 51 27.68 -17.38 -6.14
C PRO A 51 27.94 -16.96 -7.59
N ASP A 52 27.34 -17.67 -8.55
CA ASP A 52 27.45 -17.42 -9.99
C ASP A 52 26.62 -16.23 -10.50
N LEU A 53 25.88 -15.53 -9.64
CA LEU A 53 25.25 -14.24 -10.00
C LEU A 53 26.17 -13.03 -9.74
N LYS A 54 27.48 -13.25 -9.60
CA LYS A 54 28.43 -12.16 -9.79
C LYS A 54 28.41 -11.76 -11.25
N TRP A 55 28.10 -10.50 -11.52
CA TRP A 55 28.18 -9.90 -12.85
C TRP A 55 29.54 -10.19 -13.47
N LYS A 56 29.52 -10.85 -14.64
CA LYS A 56 30.75 -11.12 -15.38
C LYS A 56 31.26 -9.82 -16.01
N PRO A 57 32.58 -9.68 -16.21
CA PRO A 57 33.13 -8.50 -16.88
C PRO A 57 32.49 -8.20 -18.24
N ASP A 58 32.13 -9.23 -18.99
CA ASP A 58 31.46 -9.08 -20.30
C ASP A 58 30.03 -8.52 -20.16
N GLU A 59 29.29 -8.92 -19.13
CA GLU A 59 27.94 -8.42 -18.88
C GLU A 59 27.97 -6.95 -18.44
N VAL A 60 28.98 -6.56 -17.65
CA VAL A 60 29.22 -5.16 -17.25
C VAL A 60 29.58 -4.31 -18.47
N ARG A 61 30.40 -4.82 -19.40
CA ARG A 61 30.72 -4.11 -20.65
C ARG A 61 29.47 -3.86 -21.49
N VAL A 62 28.63 -4.87 -21.69
CA VAL A 62 27.35 -4.71 -22.40
C VAL A 62 26.46 -3.67 -21.71
N LEU A 63 26.40 -3.67 -20.38
CA LEU A 63 25.63 -2.69 -19.60
C LEU A 63 26.18 -1.25 -19.74
N GLN A 64 27.49 -1.09 -19.90
CA GLN A 64 28.15 0.21 -20.11
C GLN A 64 28.00 0.71 -21.55
N GLU A 65 28.04 -0.19 -22.53
CA GLU A 65 27.87 0.14 -23.95
C GLU A 65 26.41 0.45 -24.30
N MET A 66 25.47 -0.33 -23.76
CA MET A 66 24.05 -0.09 -23.88
C MET A 66 23.64 0.94 -22.83
N ASP A 67 23.88 2.24 -23.11
CA ASP A 67 23.50 3.35 -22.23
C ASP A 67 22.12 3.10 -21.59
N PRO A 68 22.06 2.79 -20.29
CA PRO A 68 20.82 2.38 -19.66
C PRO A 68 19.81 3.52 -19.52
N ALA A 69 20.23 4.78 -19.73
CA ALA A 69 19.33 5.92 -19.84
C ALA A 69 18.57 5.93 -21.19
N SER A 70 19.18 5.39 -22.25
CA SER A 70 18.63 5.35 -23.61
C SER A 70 17.97 4.01 -23.94
N ALA A 71 18.58 2.89 -23.54
CA ALA A 71 18.11 1.55 -23.84
C ALA A 71 17.00 1.10 -22.88
N CYS A 72 15.96 0.47 -23.42
CA CYS A 72 14.94 -0.13 -22.56
C CYS A 72 15.54 -1.35 -21.84
N SER A 73 15.23 -1.54 -20.54
CA SER A 73 15.65 -2.74 -19.80
C SER A 73 15.26 -4.08 -20.43
N MET A 74 14.35 -4.09 -21.42
CA MET A 74 14.05 -5.28 -22.23
C MET A 74 15.15 -5.61 -23.24
N GLU A 75 15.76 -4.60 -23.86
CA GLU A 75 16.80 -4.79 -24.88
C GLU A 75 18.07 -5.33 -24.22
N ILE A 76 18.46 -4.73 -23.08
CA ILE A 76 19.60 -5.20 -22.29
C ILE A 76 19.36 -6.64 -21.80
N ALA A 77 18.14 -6.97 -21.36
CA ALA A 77 17.78 -8.32 -20.92
C ALA A 77 17.75 -9.35 -22.07
N ALA A 78 17.60 -8.91 -23.33
CA ALA A 78 17.66 -9.79 -24.49
C ALA A 78 19.12 -10.15 -24.85
N VAL A 79 20.07 -9.27 -24.54
CA VAL A 79 21.50 -9.47 -24.83
C VAL A 79 22.20 -10.22 -23.67
N LEU A 80 21.77 -10.01 -22.43
CA LEU A 80 22.39 -10.63 -21.24
C LEU A 80 21.73 -11.97 -20.85
N PRO A 81 22.46 -13.10 -20.90
CA PRO A 81 21.92 -14.38 -20.47
C PRO A 81 21.94 -14.52 -18.94
N GLY A 82 20.79 -14.32 -18.28
CA GLY A 82 20.60 -14.72 -16.88
C GLY A 82 20.17 -13.65 -15.86
N PRO A 83 20.56 -12.36 -15.96
CA PRO A 83 20.09 -11.37 -15.01
C PRO A 83 18.61 -11.04 -15.26
N ASN A 84 17.83 -11.02 -14.19
CA ASN A 84 16.46 -10.49 -14.27
C ASN A 84 16.50 -8.96 -14.34
N ARG A 85 15.45 -8.35 -14.87
CA ARG A 85 15.37 -6.89 -15.10
C ARG A 85 15.69 -6.06 -13.85
N THR A 86 15.27 -6.53 -12.67
CA THR A 86 15.57 -5.85 -11.40
C THR A 86 17.07 -5.86 -11.12
N SER A 87 17.75 -6.98 -11.32
CA SER A 87 19.21 -7.09 -11.19
C SER A 87 19.94 -6.14 -12.14
N ILE A 88 19.45 -5.97 -13.38
CA ILE A 88 20.03 -5.05 -14.37
C ILE A 88 19.93 -3.61 -13.87
N THR A 89 18.75 -3.20 -13.38
CA THR A 89 18.53 -1.85 -12.83
C THR A 89 19.36 -1.61 -11.57
N ASP A 90 19.34 -2.54 -10.61
CA ASP A 90 20.11 -2.42 -9.36
C ASP A 90 21.60 -2.27 -9.66
N HIS A 91 22.14 -3.09 -10.58
CA HIS A 91 23.56 -3.03 -10.93
C HIS A 91 23.92 -1.80 -11.76
N SER A 92 23.04 -1.34 -12.65
CA SER A 92 23.21 -0.07 -13.36
C SER A 92 23.28 1.12 -12.40
N GLN A 93 22.53 1.08 -11.29
CA GLN A 93 22.61 2.09 -10.24
C GLN A 93 23.91 1.98 -9.44
N GLU A 94 24.35 0.77 -9.10
CA GLU A 94 25.64 0.54 -8.43
C GLU A 94 26.83 1.05 -9.25
N LEU A 95 26.77 0.94 -10.58
CA LEU A 95 27.79 1.46 -11.50
C LEU A 95 27.68 2.97 -11.77
N GLY A 96 26.64 3.64 -11.24
CA GLY A 96 26.41 5.07 -11.48
C GLY A 96 25.99 5.41 -12.92
N LEU A 97 25.54 4.43 -13.70
CA LEU A 97 25.07 4.62 -15.07
C LEU A 97 23.61 5.06 -15.13
N ALA A 98 22.86 4.88 -14.04
CA ALA A 98 21.52 5.43 -13.93
C ALA A 98 21.64 6.95 -13.87
N ALA A 99 21.08 7.64 -14.89
CA ALA A 99 21.07 9.09 -14.97
C ALA A 99 20.65 9.68 -13.62
N ALA A 100 21.53 10.47 -13.01
CA ALA A 100 21.20 11.24 -11.82
C ALA A 100 20.04 12.16 -12.21
N GLU A 101 18.82 11.77 -11.82
CA GLU A 101 17.58 12.47 -12.14
C GLU A 101 17.70 13.92 -11.64
N ALA A 102 17.99 14.83 -12.56
CA ALA A 102 18.03 16.25 -12.31
C ALA A 102 16.60 16.76 -12.07
N GLY A 103 16.14 16.64 -10.82
CA GLY A 103 15.29 17.63 -10.15
C GLY A 103 13.96 18.07 -10.79
N GLU A 104 13.29 17.27 -11.62
CA GLU A 104 11.89 17.55 -12.00
C GLU A 104 10.88 16.84 -11.09
N PRO A 105 9.75 17.50 -10.72
CA PRO A 105 8.75 16.95 -9.83
C PRO A 105 8.06 15.70 -10.44
N ASP A 106 8.60 14.60 -9.96
CA ASP A 106 8.30 13.17 -10.06
C ASP A 106 6.81 12.78 -10.11
N ILE A 107 6.17 12.92 -11.28
CA ILE A 107 5.02 12.08 -11.65
C ILE A 107 5.59 10.77 -12.19
N ARG A 108 5.99 9.83 -11.31
CA ARG A 108 6.45 8.49 -11.73
C ARG A 108 5.32 7.73 -12.39
N ILE A 109 5.21 7.83 -13.72
CA ILE A 109 4.46 6.88 -14.52
C ILE A 109 5.30 5.60 -14.59
N THR A 110 5.26 4.79 -13.53
CA THR A 110 6.01 3.53 -13.43
C THR A 110 5.49 2.44 -14.39
N SER A 111 4.34 2.67 -15.03
CA SER A 111 3.71 1.73 -15.97
C SER A 111 3.64 2.38 -17.36
N ARG A 112 4.69 2.21 -18.18
CA ARG A 112 4.70 2.73 -19.57
C ARG A 112 3.72 1.99 -20.49
N SER A 113 3.21 0.83 -20.10
CA SER A 113 2.24 0.09 -20.92
C SER A 113 0.82 0.31 -20.41
N PRO A 114 -0.16 0.55 -21.31
CA PRO A 114 -1.57 0.62 -20.94
C PRO A 114 -2.04 -0.74 -20.37
N PRO A 115 -3.00 -0.76 -19.43
CA PRO A 115 -3.58 -2.00 -18.93
C PRO A 115 -4.24 -2.81 -20.05
N THR A 116 -4.33 -4.14 -19.88
CA THR A 116 -5.03 -5.00 -20.86
C THR A 116 -6.44 -4.49 -21.15
N GLY A 117 -6.78 -4.34 -22.43
CA GLY A 117 -8.08 -3.82 -22.87
C GLY A 117 -8.19 -2.28 -22.89
N TRP A 118 -7.07 -1.57 -22.72
CA TRP A 118 -6.97 -0.14 -22.96
C TRP A 118 -6.17 0.13 -24.22
N SER A 119 -6.73 0.95 -25.11
CA SER A 119 -5.95 1.55 -26.18
C SER A 119 -4.98 2.59 -25.62
N ILE A 120 -3.92 2.88 -26.38
CA ILE A 120 -2.94 3.92 -26.01
C ILE A 120 -3.64 5.27 -25.83
N GLY A 121 -4.56 5.64 -26.73
CA GLY A 121 -5.30 6.91 -26.66
C GLY A 121 -6.17 7.03 -25.41
N GLU A 122 -6.96 6.00 -25.07
CA GLU A 122 -7.75 5.98 -23.84
C GLU A 122 -6.88 6.13 -22.58
N PHE A 123 -5.71 5.49 -22.57
CA PHE A 123 -4.81 5.57 -21.43
C PHE A 123 -4.14 6.94 -21.32
N LEU A 124 -3.79 7.60 -22.43
CA LEU A 124 -3.28 8.97 -22.42
C LEU A 124 -4.32 9.96 -21.86
N VAL A 125 -5.58 9.85 -22.31
CA VAL A 125 -6.68 10.65 -21.75
C VAL A 125 -6.81 10.43 -20.24
N LEU A 126 -6.66 9.19 -19.77
CA LEU A 126 -6.66 8.89 -18.34
C LEU A 126 -5.49 9.57 -17.60
N LEU A 127 -4.27 9.48 -18.13
CA LEU A 127 -3.07 10.07 -17.53
C LEU A 127 -3.20 11.58 -17.38
N GLU A 128 -3.76 12.26 -18.38
CA GLU A 128 -3.96 13.71 -18.38
C GLU A 128 -5.13 14.14 -17.49
N SER A 129 -6.28 13.46 -17.62
CA SER A 129 -7.54 13.92 -17.01
C SER A 129 -7.65 13.54 -15.53
N TYR A 130 -7.11 12.38 -15.13
CA TYR A 130 -7.36 11.80 -13.81
C TYR A 130 -6.76 12.62 -12.65
N PRO A 131 -5.50 13.10 -12.71
CA PRO A 131 -4.92 13.93 -11.66
C PRO A 131 -5.58 15.30 -11.50
N SER A 132 -6.37 15.74 -12.50
CA SER A 132 -6.99 17.06 -12.49
C SER A 132 -7.93 17.23 -11.30
N PRO A 133 -7.79 18.31 -10.50
CA PRO A 133 -8.67 18.57 -9.39
C PRO A 133 -10.07 19.02 -9.82
N ASN A 134 -10.20 19.54 -11.04
CA ASN A 134 -11.42 20.21 -11.50
C ASN A 134 -12.36 19.27 -12.27
N LEU A 135 -11.86 18.13 -12.76
CA LEU A 135 -12.67 17.19 -13.55
C LEU A 135 -13.35 16.16 -12.66
N MET A 136 -14.67 16.02 -12.72
CA MET A 136 -15.35 14.95 -12.00
C MET A 136 -15.09 13.59 -12.66
N MET A 137 -15.30 12.50 -11.91
CA MET A 137 -15.08 11.15 -12.46
C MET A 137 -16.01 10.86 -13.64
N GLU A 138 -17.19 11.44 -13.62
CA GLU A 138 -18.21 11.37 -14.66
C GLU A 138 -17.75 12.09 -15.93
N ASP A 139 -17.05 13.23 -15.79
CA ASP A 139 -16.50 13.97 -16.94
C ASP A 139 -15.40 13.14 -17.62
N ILE A 140 -14.50 12.54 -16.84
CA ILE A 140 -13.46 11.64 -17.35
C ILE A 140 -14.10 10.45 -18.10
N ALA A 141 -15.20 9.89 -17.59
CA ALA A 141 -15.90 8.79 -18.24
C ALA A 141 -16.52 9.18 -19.60
N ARG A 142 -16.95 10.44 -19.78
CA ARG A 142 -17.45 10.93 -21.08
C ARG A 142 -16.35 10.93 -22.15
N HIS A 143 -15.08 11.11 -21.75
CA HIS A 143 -13.93 11.03 -22.66
C HIS A 143 -13.41 9.61 -22.88
N LEU A 144 -13.96 8.60 -22.18
CA LEU A 144 -13.54 7.20 -22.24
C LEU A 144 -14.73 6.27 -22.53
N PRO A 145 -15.32 6.33 -23.75
CA PRO A 145 -16.50 5.55 -24.07
C PRO A 145 -16.25 4.05 -23.90
N GLY A 146 -17.19 3.36 -23.25
CA GLY A 146 -17.09 1.92 -22.98
C GLY A 146 -16.25 1.55 -21.75
N LYS A 147 -15.64 2.51 -21.03
CA LYS A 147 -15.02 2.25 -19.74
C LYS A 147 -15.96 2.63 -18.59
N SER A 148 -16.24 1.67 -17.72
CA SER A 148 -16.92 1.94 -16.45
C SER A 148 -16.03 2.72 -15.49
N LEU A 149 -16.64 3.47 -14.56
CA LEU A 149 -15.92 4.18 -13.50
C LEU A 149 -14.97 3.28 -12.69
N SER A 150 -15.38 2.03 -12.46
CA SER A 150 -14.56 1.01 -11.78
C SER A 150 -13.32 0.64 -12.58
N GLN A 151 -13.43 0.49 -13.90
CA GLN A 151 -12.27 0.24 -14.78
C GLN A 151 -11.32 1.43 -14.79
N ILE A 152 -11.85 2.66 -14.87
CA ILE A 152 -11.07 3.91 -14.83
C ILE A 152 -10.26 3.98 -13.53
N ARG A 153 -10.91 3.78 -12.37
CA ARG A 153 -10.22 3.77 -11.06
C ARG A 153 -9.15 2.69 -10.96
N ARG A 154 -9.44 1.48 -11.45
CA ARG A 154 -8.49 0.36 -11.43
C ARG A 154 -7.28 0.65 -12.32
N ALA A 155 -7.49 1.18 -13.51
CA ALA A 155 -6.42 1.57 -14.42
C ALA A 155 -5.56 2.69 -13.83
N ALA A 156 -6.20 3.72 -13.26
CA ALA A 156 -5.51 4.81 -12.59
C ALA A 156 -4.67 4.32 -11.39
N HIS A 157 -5.24 3.44 -10.55
CA HIS A 157 -4.51 2.81 -9.46
C HIS A 157 -3.32 1.98 -9.95
N GLY A 158 -3.51 1.18 -11.02
CA GLY A 158 -2.42 0.42 -11.64
C GLY A 158 -1.31 1.31 -12.20
N ALA A 159 -1.66 2.50 -12.66
CA ALA A 159 -0.75 3.53 -13.14
C ALA A 159 -0.22 4.45 -12.03
N ASN A 160 -0.52 4.15 -10.75
CA ASN A 160 -0.16 4.98 -9.59
C ASN A 160 -0.65 6.45 -9.66
N LEU A 161 -1.69 6.72 -10.44
CA LEU A 161 -2.30 8.04 -10.51
C LEU A 161 -3.09 8.30 -9.21
N ARG A 162 -2.80 9.43 -8.58
CA ARG A 162 -3.52 9.90 -7.39
C ARG A 162 -4.34 11.13 -7.74
N ARG A 163 -5.60 11.16 -7.33
CA ARG A 163 -6.38 12.40 -7.33
C ARG A 163 -6.01 13.23 -6.09
N PRO A 164 -5.75 14.54 -6.23
CA PRO A 164 -5.58 15.40 -5.08
C PRO A 164 -6.86 15.36 -4.22
N ARG A 165 -6.70 15.19 -2.90
CA ARG A 165 -7.83 15.04 -1.95
C ARG A 165 -8.81 16.21 -2.01
N SER A 166 -8.35 17.41 -2.37
CA SER A 166 -9.17 18.62 -2.46
C SER A 166 -10.31 18.49 -3.48
N ALA A 167 -10.11 17.76 -4.57
CA ALA A 167 -11.14 17.56 -5.59
C ALA A 167 -12.33 16.70 -5.13
N GLN A 168 -12.09 15.78 -4.20
CA GLN A 168 -13.11 14.85 -3.70
C GLN A 168 -13.71 15.28 -2.36
N ALA A 169 -12.98 16.05 -1.55
CA ALA A 169 -13.41 16.44 -0.21
C ALA A 169 -14.12 17.80 -0.18
N THR A 170 -13.69 18.77 -0.98
CA THR A 170 -14.06 20.17 -0.73
C THR A 170 -15.34 20.63 -1.44
N ALA A 171 -15.81 19.91 -2.48
CA ALA A 171 -16.91 20.40 -3.31
C ALA A 171 -18.32 19.94 -2.89
N VAL A 172 -18.49 18.91 -2.04
CA VAL A 172 -19.83 18.29 -1.85
C VAL A 172 -20.25 18.06 -0.40
N SER A 173 -19.42 18.33 0.62
CA SER A 173 -19.97 18.19 1.98
C SER A 173 -19.16 18.85 3.07
N GLY A 174 -19.86 19.50 3.99
CA GLY A 174 -19.44 19.63 5.39
C GLY A 174 -19.32 18.27 6.11
N ARG A 175 -18.72 17.25 5.48
CA ARG A 175 -18.35 15.97 6.10
C ARG A 175 -17.06 16.07 6.91
N ASP A 176 -16.20 17.06 6.65
CA ASP A 176 -14.99 17.24 7.45
C ASP A 176 -15.33 17.62 8.89
N ALA A 177 -16.39 18.39 9.13
CA ALA A 177 -16.91 18.63 10.47
C ALA A 177 -17.45 17.36 11.15
N LYS A 178 -17.99 16.40 10.38
CA LYS A 178 -18.54 15.14 10.93
C LYS A 178 -17.48 14.15 11.39
N ASN A 179 -16.20 14.32 11.03
CA ASN A 179 -15.12 13.40 11.42
C ASN A 179 -14.18 13.95 12.49
N VAL A 180 -14.25 15.24 12.81
CA VAL A 180 -13.53 15.82 13.94
C VAL A 180 -14.29 15.47 15.22
N TRP A 181 -13.61 14.84 16.18
CA TRP A 181 -14.14 14.61 17.52
C TRP A 181 -13.97 15.89 18.33
N THR A 182 -15.04 16.38 18.96
CA THR A 182 -14.95 17.51 19.87
C THR A 182 -14.47 17.06 21.25
N ASP A 183 -13.95 18.00 22.04
CA ASP A 183 -13.51 17.71 23.40
C ASP A 183 -14.67 17.20 24.29
N ASP A 184 -15.89 17.71 24.07
CA ASP A 184 -17.10 17.25 24.76
C ASP A 184 -17.44 15.79 24.43
N GLU A 185 -17.33 15.40 23.16
CA GLU A 185 -17.55 14.01 22.75
C GLU A 185 -16.50 13.08 23.36
N ASP A 186 -15.23 13.50 23.40
CA ASP A 186 -14.16 12.74 24.01
C ASP A 186 -14.36 12.56 25.52
N ALA A 187 -14.76 13.63 26.21
CA ALA A 187 -15.08 13.60 27.65
C ALA A 187 -16.27 12.65 27.92
N LEU A 188 -17.32 12.72 27.10
CA LEU A 188 -18.48 11.82 27.20
C LEU A 188 -18.06 10.37 26.96
N VAL A 189 -17.29 10.09 25.91
CA VAL A 189 -16.78 8.73 25.64
C VAL A 189 -15.95 8.23 26.81
N LEU A 190 -15.02 9.03 27.35
CA LEU A 190 -14.15 8.64 28.47
C LEU A 190 -14.93 8.36 29.75
N SER A 191 -15.88 9.23 30.10
CA SER A 191 -16.68 9.08 31.33
C SER A 191 -17.55 7.82 31.31
N MET A 192 -18.10 7.46 30.14
CA MET A 192 -18.99 6.32 29.99
C MET A 192 -18.28 5.01 29.60
N TRP A 193 -17.03 5.06 29.15
CA TRP A 193 -16.31 3.92 28.59
C TRP A 193 -16.23 2.69 29.51
N ARG A 194 -16.22 2.91 30.84
CA ARG A 194 -16.13 1.84 31.85
C ARG A 194 -17.47 1.32 32.33
N SER A 195 -18.54 2.08 32.19
CA SER A 195 -19.83 1.83 32.83
C SER A 195 -20.97 1.58 31.84
N ALA A 196 -20.85 2.02 30.59
CA ALA A 196 -21.88 1.92 29.57
C ALA A 196 -21.45 1.05 28.39
N SER A 197 -22.43 0.45 27.72
CA SER A 197 -22.28 -0.22 26.44
C SER A 197 -22.12 0.78 25.29
N LEU A 198 -21.53 0.35 24.17
CA LEU A 198 -21.35 1.19 22.99
C LEU A 198 -22.68 1.71 22.43
N LYS A 199 -23.77 0.96 22.59
CA LYS A 199 -25.12 1.36 22.18
C LYS A 199 -25.65 2.53 23.01
N GLU A 200 -25.44 2.49 24.33
CA GLU A 200 -25.84 3.59 25.21
C GLU A 200 -25.04 4.87 24.91
N ILE A 201 -23.74 4.73 24.66
CA ILE A 201 -22.91 5.87 24.21
C ILE A 201 -23.37 6.38 22.84
N GLN A 202 -23.76 5.49 21.92
CA GLN A 202 -24.29 5.88 20.62
C GLN A 202 -25.64 6.62 20.72
N CYS A 203 -26.51 6.26 21.66
CA CYS A 203 -27.76 7.00 21.88
C CYS A 203 -27.50 8.47 22.22
N LEU A 204 -26.38 8.77 22.88
CA LEU A 204 -25.96 10.15 23.21
C LEU A 204 -25.15 10.81 22.08
N LEU A 205 -24.56 10.01 21.19
CA LEU A 205 -23.79 10.46 20.02
C LEU A 205 -24.40 9.90 18.72
N PRO A 206 -25.63 10.30 18.33
CA PRO A 206 -26.36 9.67 17.23
C PRO A 206 -25.70 9.84 15.87
N HIS A 207 -24.82 10.84 15.71
CA HIS A 207 -24.01 11.05 14.51
C HIS A 207 -22.73 10.20 14.47
N ARG A 208 -22.46 9.40 15.51
CA ARG A 208 -21.31 8.50 15.58
C ARG A 208 -21.78 7.05 15.48
N THR A 209 -21.06 6.26 14.68
CA THR A 209 -21.25 4.81 14.65
C THR A 209 -20.60 4.15 15.88
N GLU A 210 -21.13 3.03 16.37
CA GLU A 210 -20.51 2.23 17.45
C GLU A 210 -19.03 1.95 17.20
N GLY A 211 -18.65 1.63 15.96
CA GLY A 211 -17.25 1.38 15.59
C GLY A 211 -16.35 2.62 15.69
N ALA A 212 -16.88 3.81 15.38
CA ALA A 212 -16.16 5.07 15.54
C ALA A 212 -15.93 5.38 17.02
N ILE A 213 -16.97 5.21 17.85
CA ILE A 213 -16.90 5.35 19.32
C ILE A 213 -15.86 4.37 19.88
N ALA A 214 -15.93 3.09 19.46
CA ALA A 214 -15.03 2.06 19.95
C ALA A 214 -13.55 2.33 19.59
N ASN A 215 -13.31 2.84 18.39
CA ASN A 215 -11.97 3.22 17.95
C ASN A 215 -11.45 4.45 18.70
N ARG A 216 -12.32 5.43 18.94
CA ARG A 216 -11.96 6.65 19.67
C ARG A 216 -11.64 6.36 21.13
N GLY A 217 -12.49 5.62 21.85
CA GLY A 217 -12.23 5.28 23.25
C GLY A 217 -10.90 4.54 23.45
N ARG A 218 -10.59 3.54 22.60
CA ARG A 218 -9.28 2.86 22.59
C ARG A 218 -8.11 3.81 22.28
N LYS A 219 -8.33 4.84 21.47
CA LYS A 219 -7.30 5.84 21.17
C LYS A 219 -7.07 6.75 22.39
N LEU A 220 -8.14 7.26 23.00
CA LEU A 220 -8.06 8.12 24.19
C LEU A 220 -7.39 7.41 25.37
N LEU A 221 -7.71 6.13 25.60
CA LEU A 221 -7.05 5.32 26.63
C LEU A 221 -5.55 5.12 26.37
N ARG A 222 -5.13 4.97 25.11
CA ARG A 222 -3.71 4.83 24.74
C ARG A 222 -2.93 6.13 24.86
N GLN A 223 -3.58 7.26 24.63
CA GLN A 223 -2.93 8.57 24.66
C GLN A 223 -2.70 9.09 26.09
N GLY A 224 -3.21 8.38 27.10
CA GLY A 224 -3.20 8.84 28.48
C GLY A 224 -4.22 9.96 28.61
N ALA A 225 -5.38 9.67 29.19
CA ALA A 225 -6.38 10.71 29.41
C ALA A 225 -5.71 11.88 30.17
N PRO A 226 -5.85 13.14 29.72
CA PRO A 226 -5.44 14.28 30.52
C PRO A 226 -6.16 14.16 31.86
N GLN A 227 -5.40 14.06 32.96
CA GLN A 227 -5.96 13.87 34.30
C GLN A 227 -6.82 15.07 34.77
N ASP A 228 -6.80 16.18 34.05
CA ASP A 228 -7.44 17.43 34.43
C ASP A 228 -8.84 17.66 33.83
N ALA A 229 -9.44 16.65 33.19
CA ALA A 229 -10.86 16.71 32.80
C ALA A 229 -11.77 16.43 34.01
N THR A 230 -11.67 17.26 35.05
CA THR A 230 -12.73 17.38 36.06
C THR A 230 -13.95 18.00 35.39
N ALA A 231 -14.80 17.11 34.87
CA ALA A 231 -16.13 17.37 34.38
C ALA A 231 -16.93 18.25 35.36
N SER A 232 -17.00 19.56 35.07
CA SER A 232 -18.02 20.47 35.61
C SER A 232 -19.36 20.19 34.93
N TYR A 233 -19.86 18.96 35.02
CA TYR A 233 -21.26 18.67 34.71
C TYR A 233 -22.07 18.99 35.96
N GLY A 234 -22.51 20.25 36.05
CA GLY A 234 -23.56 20.64 36.98
C GLY A 234 -24.78 19.75 36.77
N ASN A 235 -25.33 19.22 37.87
CA ASN A 235 -26.51 18.39 37.94
C ASN A 235 -27.63 18.85 36.99
N LEU A 236 -27.74 18.23 35.81
CA LEU A 236 -28.96 18.24 35.02
C LEU A 236 -29.85 17.12 35.56
N ALA A 237 -30.61 17.46 36.60
CA ALA A 237 -31.72 16.65 37.05
C ALA A 237 -32.76 16.55 35.93
N PHE A 238 -32.84 15.38 35.28
CA PHE A 238 -33.97 15.02 34.43
C PHE A 238 -35.19 14.85 35.32
N ALA A 239 -36.04 15.87 35.40
CA ALA A 239 -37.40 15.75 35.89
C ALA A 239 -38.22 15.04 34.82
N ALA A 240 -38.56 13.77 35.06
CA ALA A 240 -39.61 13.07 34.33
C ALA A 240 -40.97 13.54 34.85
N GLN A 241 -41.82 14.05 33.96
CA GLN A 241 -43.27 14.14 34.13
C GLN A 241 -43.92 13.00 33.37
#